data_AF-A0A522YF32-F1
#
_entry.id   AF-A0A522YF32-F1
#
_cell.length_a   1.000
_cell.length_b   1.000
_cell.length_c   1.000
_cell.angle_alpha   90.00
_cell.angle_beta   90.00
_cell.angle_gamma   90.00
#
_symmetry.space_group_name_H-M   'P 1'
#
loop_
_entity.id
_entity.type
_entity.pdbx_description
1 polymer ?
#
loop_
_entity_poly.entity_id
_entity_poly.type
_entity_poly.pdbx_seq_one_letter_code
_entity_poly.pdbx_strand_id
1 'polypeptide(L)'
;MGPSLINREILNSRLLHEKFDIDVLPINTSSSISSVERFSFKKLPVLAGKIFKLIGKLSGNKYEFAYFTLSVAGIGFLKDFLLVLILKLSGTKIIYHLHGKGISKSKNLFIKSCYRFCFKNEKVILLSELLSADIKDYVKSSALDILPNGMQNVISDKEFNLLSEKRQETQEQTRLLFLANMVR
;
A
#
# COMPACT_ATOMS: atom_id res chain seq x y z
N MET A 1 -7.21 7.43 3.40
CA MET A 1 -6.39 7.84 2.24
C MET A 1 -6.06 6.62 1.39
N GLY A 2 -5.96 6.77 0.07
CA GLY A 2 -5.58 5.68 -0.82
C GLY A 2 -4.07 5.36 -0.72
N PRO A 3 -3.64 4.13 -1.06
CA PRO A 3 -2.23 3.73 -1.01
C PRO A 3 -1.29 4.65 -1.79
N SER A 4 -1.74 5.16 -2.95
CA SER A 4 -0.92 6.04 -3.79
C SER A 4 -0.58 7.38 -3.13
N LEU A 5 -1.49 7.95 -2.33
CA LEU A 5 -1.24 9.21 -1.62
C LEU A 5 -0.20 8.98 -0.51
N ILE A 6 -0.36 7.90 0.25
CA ILE A 6 0.57 7.55 1.33
C ILE A 6 1.96 7.26 0.79
N ASN A 7 2.05 6.52 -0.32
CA ASN A 7 3.34 6.28 -0.98
C ASN A 7 3.99 7.59 -1.45
N ARG A 8 3.20 8.56 -1.93
CA ARG A 8 3.73 9.88 -2.31
C ARG A 8 4.27 10.65 -1.10
N GLU A 9 3.56 10.63 0.03
CA GLU A 9 4.02 11.27 1.26
C GLU A 9 5.33 10.64 1.76
N ILE A 10 5.45 9.32 1.69
CA ILE A 10 6.68 8.59 2.04
C ILE A 10 7.82 9.01 1.11
N LEU A 11 7.59 9.06 -0.19
CA LEU A 11 8.61 9.46 -1.17
C LEU A 11 9.02 10.93 -1.04
N ASN A 12 8.15 11.79 -0.52
CA ASN A 12 8.46 13.21 -0.29
C ASN A 12 9.08 13.46 1.10
N SER A 13 9.19 12.42 1.94
CA SER A 13 9.68 12.57 3.31
C SER A 13 11.17 12.86 3.32
N ARG A 14 11.52 14.10 3.71
CA ARG A 14 12.92 14.53 3.89
C ARG A 14 13.69 13.63 4.85
N LEU A 15 13.06 13.23 5.96
CA LEU A 15 13.66 12.37 6.98
C LEU A 15 14.09 11.00 6.42
N LEU A 16 13.39 10.49 5.40
CA LEU A 16 13.75 9.22 4.78
C LEU A 16 14.92 9.39 3.81
N HIS A 17 14.91 10.44 2.98
CA HIS A 17 16.02 10.75 2.08
C HIS A 17 17.33 11.11 2.82
N GLU A 18 17.24 11.64 4.03
CA GLU A 18 18.43 11.89 4.86
C GLU A 18 19.03 10.61 5.47
N LYS A 19 18.24 9.53 5.58
CA LYS A 19 18.65 8.28 6.24
C LYS A 19 18.88 7.11 5.29
N PHE A 20 18.27 7.14 4.11
CA PHE A 20 18.26 6.03 3.16
C PHE A 20 18.52 6.55 1.76
N ASP A 21 19.27 5.77 0.98
CA ASP A 21 19.31 5.90 -0.48
C ASP A 21 18.09 5.18 -1.06
N ILE A 22 17.19 5.94 -1.70
CA ILE A 22 15.86 5.47 -2.08
C ILE A 22 15.75 5.43 -3.60
N ASP A 23 15.59 4.22 -4.13
CA ASP A 23 15.18 4.00 -5.50
C ASP A 23 13.69 3.62 -5.58
N VAL A 24 13.00 4.08 -6.64
CA VAL A 24 11.56 3.92 -6.80
C VAL A 24 11.24 3.16 -8.08
N LEU A 25 10.48 2.07 -7.94
CA LEU A 25 9.87 1.37 -9.05
C LEU A 25 8.33 1.47 -8.96
N PRO A 26 7.68 2.31 -9.79
CA PRO A 26 6.23 2.39 -9.82
C PRO A 26 5.59 1.07 -10.29
N ILE A 27 4.91 0.37 -9.40
CA ILE A 27 4.25 -0.92 -9.69
C ILE A 27 2.80 -0.77 -10.19
N ASN A 28 2.23 0.43 -10.14
CA ASN A 28 0.84 0.70 -10.51
C ASN A 28 0.57 0.42 -12.00
N THR A 29 -0.34 -0.51 -12.33
CA THR A 29 -0.71 -0.87 -13.72
C THR A 29 -1.88 -0.08 -14.31
N SER A 30 -2.45 0.88 -13.60
CA SER A 30 -3.64 1.61 -14.03
C SER A 30 -3.36 3.10 -14.24
N SER A 31 -3.53 3.56 -15.47
CA SER A 31 -3.72 4.99 -15.81
C SER A 31 -5.16 5.46 -15.53
N SER A 32 -6.08 4.58 -15.09
CA SER A 32 -7.45 4.93 -14.72
C SER A 32 -8.05 3.94 -13.71
N ILE A 33 -8.74 4.48 -12.70
CA ILE A 33 -9.43 3.79 -11.59
C ILE A 33 -10.51 2.81 -12.10
N SER A 34 -11.02 2.99 -13.33
CA SER A 34 -12.11 2.18 -13.89
C SER A 34 -11.71 0.83 -14.50
N SER A 35 -10.44 0.43 -14.45
CA SER A 35 -9.95 -0.79 -15.14
C SER A 35 -9.39 -1.88 -14.21
N VAL A 36 -9.62 -1.76 -12.91
CA VAL A 36 -8.97 -2.59 -11.88
C VAL A 36 -9.42 -4.06 -11.92
N GLU A 37 -10.60 -4.37 -12.48
CA GLU A 37 -11.22 -5.69 -12.26
C GLU A 37 -11.16 -6.69 -13.42
N ARG A 38 -10.79 -6.29 -14.65
CA ARG A 38 -10.73 -7.25 -15.78
C ARG A 38 -9.30 -7.63 -16.13
N PHE A 39 -9.02 -8.94 -16.12
CA PHE A 39 -7.82 -9.52 -16.72
C PHE A 39 -7.81 -9.13 -18.21
N SER A 40 -6.94 -8.21 -18.58
CA SER A 40 -6.74 -7.84 -19.98
C SER A 40 -5.36 -8.31 -20.36
N PHE A 41 -5.27 -9.18 -21.37
CA PHE A 41 -4.00 -9.63 -21.94
C PHE A 41 -3.10 -8.46 -22.39
N LYS A 42 -3.70 -7.28 -22.65
CA LYS A 42 -2.98 -6.02 -22.94
C LYS A 42 -2.15 -5.50 -21.75
N LYS A 43 -2.39 -5.98 -20.52
CA LYS A 43 -1.65 -5.58 -19.31
C LYS A 43 -0.43 -6.47 -19.01
N LEU A 44 -0.28 -7.57 -19.72
CA LEU A 44 0.84 -8.51 -19.58
C LEU A 44 2.21 -7.91 -19.98
N PRO A 45 2.36 -7.18 -21.12
CA PRO A 45 3.64 -6.56 -21.47
C PRO A 45 4.06 -5.47 -20.47
N VAL A 46 3.09 -4.76 -19.88
CA VAL A 46 3.36 -3.75 -18.83
C VAL A 46 3.93 -4.42 -17.57
N LEU A 47 3.38 -5.57 -17.17
CA LEU A 47 3.90 -6.34 -16.05
C LEU A 47 5.29 -6.91 -16.36
N ALA A 48 5.49 -7.47 -17.56
CA ALA A 48 6.79 -7.97 -18.00
C ALA A 48 7.85 -6.86 -17.98
N GLY A 49 7.55 -5.67 -18.51
CA GLY A 49 8.45 -4.53 -18.47
C GLY A 49 8.83 -4.11 -17.03
N LYS A 50 7.90 -4.24 -16.08
CA LYS A 50 8.20 -3.99 -14.65
C LYS A 50 9.09 -5.07 -14.04
N ILE A 51 8.86 -6.33 -14.39
CA ILE A 51 9.71 -7.45 -13.98
C ILE A 51 11.14 -7.23 -14.49
N PHE A 52 11.33 -6.92 -15.77
CA PHE A 52 12.66 -6.66 -16.32
C PHE A 52 13.35 -5.45 -15.66
N LYS A 53 12.61 -4.37 -15.41
CA LYS A 53 13.14 -3.22 -14.67
C LYS A 53 13.55 -3.57 -13.24
N LEU A 54 12.74 -4.37 -12.54
CA LEU A 54 13.05 -4.85 -11.20
C LEU A 54 14.32 -5.70 -11.21
N ILE A 55 14.40 -6.68 -12.12
CA ILE A 55 15.58 -7.53 -12.27
C ILE A 55 16.81 -6.68 -12.57
N GLY A 56 16.75 -5.76 -13.54
CA GLY A 56 17.86 -4.88 -13.87
C GLY A 56 18.34 -4.05 -12.68
N LYS A 57 17.41 -3.49 -11.89
CA LYS A 57 17.74 -2.76 -10.65
C LYS A 57 18.43 -3.66 -9.63
N LEU A 58 17.90 -4.86 -9.39
CA LEU A 58 18.45 -5.82 -8.41
C LEU A 58 19.79 -6.43 -8.86
N SER A 59 20.05 -6.51 -10.16
CA SER A 59 21.32 -6.98 -10.70
C SER A 59 22.41 -5.90 -10.65
N GLY A 60 22.05 -4.62 -10.79
CA GLY A 60 22.98 -3.50 -10.73
C GLY A 60 23.26 -2.98 -9.33
N ASN A 61 22.32 -3.15 -8.39
CA ASN A 61 22.38 -2.59 -7.04
C ASN A 61 22.01 -3.64 -5.98
N LYS A 62 22.62 -3.54 -4.80
CA LYS A 62 22.26 -4.35 -3.63
C LYS A 62 21.32 -3.55 -2.73
N TYR A 63 20.06 -3.94 -2.69
CA TYR A 63 19.08 -3.34 -1.77
C TYR A 63 19.01 -4.15 -0.48
N GLU A 64 19.05 -3.46 0.66
CA GLU A 64 18.88 -4.11 1.96
C GLU A 64 17.40 -4.40 2.25
N PHE A 65 16.54 -3.46 1.87
CA PHE A 65 15.10 -3.50 2.11
C PHE A 65 14.31 -3.04 0.89
N ALA A 66 13.16 -3.67 0.67
CA ALA A 66 12.14 -3.24 -0.27
C ALA A 66 10.86 -2.88 0.48
N TYR A 67 10.47 -1.61 0.41
CA TYR A 67 9.18 -1.16 0.89
C TYR A 67 8.10 -1.47 -0.17
N PHE A 68 7.13 -2.31 0.17
CA PHE A 68 6.23 -2.90 -0.82
C PHE A 68 4.75 -2.87 -0.40
N THR A 69 3.92 -2.19 -1.19
CA THR A 69 2.47 -2.18 -1.01
C THR A 69 1.86 -3.44 -1.65
N LEU A 70 1.56 -4.45 -0.83
CA LEU A 70 1.02 -5.73 -1.32
C LEU A 70 -0.50 -5.67 -1.52
N SER A 71 -0.97 -6.10 -2.70
CA SER A 71 -2.38 -6.36 -2.95
C SER A 71 -2.89 -7.53 -2.11
N VAL A 72 -3.99 -7.31 -1.39
CA VAL A 72 -4.51 -8.28 -0.40
C VAL A 72 -5.31 -9.46 -0.98
N ALA A 73 -5.72 -9.40 -2.26
CA ALA A 73 -6.54 -10.44 -2.88
C ALA A 73 -6.52 -10.40 -4.42
N GLY A 74 -7.06 -11.48 -5.01
CA GLY A 74 -7.39 -11.58 -6.42
C GLY A 74 -6.19 -11.54 -7.36
N ILE A 75 -6.44 -11.12 -8.60
CA ILE A 75 -5.41 -11.02 -9.65
C ILE A 75 -4.30 -10.03 -9.26
N GLY A 76 -4.62 -8.98 -8.49
CA GLY A 76 -3.62 -8.04 -7.98
C GLY A 76 -2.55 -8.75 -7.14
N PHE A 77 -2.99 -9.57 -6.18
CA PHE A 77 -2.07 -10.35 -5.35
C PHE A 77 -1.17 -11.27 -6.18
N LEU A 78 -1.71 -11.96 -7.20
CA LEU A 78 -0.90 -12.87 -8.01
C LEU A 78 0.19 -12.15 -8.82
N LYS A 79 -0.09 -10.93 -9.30
CA LYS A 79 0.90 -10.10 -9.99
C LYS A 79 2.00 -9.66 -9.03
N ASP A 80 1.61 -9.21 -7.85
CA ASP A 80 2.53 -8.76 -6.81
C ASP A 80 3.38 -9.93 -6.28
N PHE A 81 2.80 -11.13 -6.20
CA PHE A 81 3.51 -12.34 -5.79
C PHE A 81 4.73 -12.64 -6.69
N LEU A 82 4.62 -12.40 -8.01
CA LEU A 82 5.76 -12.54 -8.92
C LEU A 82 6.88 -11.54 -8.59
N LEU A 83 6.54 -10.31 -8.25
CA LEU A 83 7.51 -9.29 -7.85
C LEU A 83 8.17 -9.65 -6.51
N VAL A 84 7.37 -10.14 -5.55
CA VAL A 84 7.86 -10.64 -4.25
C VAL A 84 8.83 -11.80 -4.44
N LEU A 85 8.54 -12.73 -5.35
CA LEU A 85 9.43 -13.85 -5.63
C LEU A 85 10.81 -13.35 -6.08
N ILE A 86 10.85 -12.39 -7.01
CA ILE A 86 12.10 -11.79 -7.51
C ILE A 86 12.86 -11.08 -6.38
N LEU A 87 12.16 -10.28 -5.56
CA LEU A 87 12.76 -9.60 -4.41
C LEU A 87 13.40 -10.60 -3.43
N LYS A 88 12.68 -11.66 -3.07
CA LYS A 88 13.22 -12.68 -2.16
C LYS A 88 14.38 -13.46 -2.75
N LEU A 89 14.33 -13.78 -4.05
CA LEU A 89 15.44 -14.45 -4.74
C LEU A 89 16.70 -13.58 -4.79
N SER A 90 16.57 -12.26 -4.79
CA SER A 90 17.71 -11.34 -4.68
C SER A 90 18.29 -11.21 -3.26
N GLY A 91 17.65 -11.83 -2.26
CA GLY A 91 18.03 -11.68 -0.85
C GLY A 91 17.61 -10.36 -0.20
N THR A 92 16.79 -9.54 -0.89
CA THR A 92 16.27 -8.28 -0.38
C THR A 92 15.15 -8.55 0.64
N LYS A 93 15.27 -8.00 1.85
CA LYS A 93 14.21 -8.09 2.87
C LYS A 93 13.04 -7.19 2.49
N ILE A 94 11.82 -7.58 2.83
CA ILE A 94 10.61 -6.87 2.42
C ILE A 94 9.90 -6.31 3.65
N ILE A 95 9.50 -5.05 3.56
CA ILE A 95 8.61 -4.39 4.51
C ILE A 95 7.29 -4.17 3.78
N TYR A 96 6.28 -4.97 4.14
CA TYR A 96 4.96 -4.87 3.52
C TYR A 96 4.14 -3.77 4.15
N HIS A 97 3.49 -2.95 3.33
CA HIS A 97 2.44 -2.03 3.80
C HIS A 97 1.08 -2.46 3.27
N LEU A 98 0.18 -2.88 4.15
CA LEU A 98 -1.15 -3.35 3.77
C LEU A 98 -2.20 -2.28 4.06
N HIS A 99 -2.99 -1.92 3.05
CA HIS A 99 -4.07 -0.93 3.16
C HIS A 99 -5.48 -1.55 3.09
N GLY A 100 -5.59 -2.88 3.04
CA GLY A 100 -6.85 -3.58 2.79
C GLY A 100 -7.04 -4.82 3.64
N LYS A 101 -8.18 -5.48 3.44
CA LYS A 101 -8.54 -6.77 4.04
C LYS A 101 -8.97 -7.77 2.97
N GLY A 102 -8.78 -9.05 3.22
CA GLY A 102 -9.19 -10.13 2.32
C GLY A 102 -8.27 -11.35 2.32
N ILE A 103 -7.14 -11.30 3.02
CA ILE A 103 -6.17 -12.39 3.09
C ILE A 103 -6.78 -13.61 3.80
N SER A 104 -7.47 -13.38 4.93
CA SER A 104 -8.16 -14.44 5.69
C SER A 104 -9.29 -15.12 4.93
N LYS A 105 -9.89 -14.43 3.94
CA LYS A 105 -11.02 -14.95 3.16
C LYS A 105 -10.61 -15.97 2.10
N SER A 106 -9.31 -16.10 1.81
CA SER A 106 -8.84 -17.03 0.79
C SER A 106 -9.10 -18.49 1.21
N LYS A 107 -9.85 -19.23 0.39
CA LYS A 107 -10.09 -20.68 0.59
C LYS A 107 -9.10 -21.56 -0.18
N ASN A 108 -8.39 -20.99 -1.16
CA ASN A 108 -7.50 -21.74 -2.04
C ASN A 108 -6.15 -22.02 -1.35
N LEU A 109 -5.80 -23.29 -1.18
CA LEU A 109 -4.55 -23.74 -0.52
C LEU A 109 -3.28 -23.24 -1.20
N PHE A 110 -3.27 -23.12 -2.53
CA PHE A 110 -2.15 -22.55 -3.27
C PHE A 110 -1.95 -21.09 -2.87
N ILE A 111 -3.02 -20.29 -2.89
CA ILE A 111 -2.97 -18.88 -2.50
C ILE A 111 -2.56 -18.71 -1.03
N LYS A 112 -3.05 -19.57 -0.12
CA LYS A 112 -2.58 -19.58 1.27
C LYS A 112 -1.08 -19.85 1.38
N SER A 113 -0.56 -20.75 0.56
CA SER A 113 0.88 -21.06 0.51
C SER A 113 1.68 -19.87 -0.03
N CYS A 114 1.17 -19.17 -1.05
CA CYS A 114 1.75 -17.92 -1.53
C CYS A 114 1.79 -16.85 -0.43
N TYR A 115 0.72 -16.67 0.36
CA TYR A 115 0.75 -15.74 1.50
C TYR A 115 1.81 -16.12 2.53
N ARG A 116 1.89 -17.41 2.93
CA ARG A 116 2.94 -17.89 3.83
C ARG A 116 4.33 -17.59 3.29
N PHE A 117 4.55 -17.80 1.99
CA PHE A 117 5.82 -17.47 1.34
C PHE A 117 6.13 -15.98 1.41
N CYS A 118 5.17 -15.11 1.07
CA CYS A 118 5.33 -13.66 1.14
C CYS A 118 5.74 -13.22 2.55
N PHE A 119 4.97 -13.60 3.56
CA PHE A 119 5.14 -13.08 4.91
C PHE A 119 6.26 -13.74 5.73
N LYS A 120 6.80 -14.88 5.27
CA LYS A 120 7.89 -15.58 5.98
C LYS A 120 9.13 -14.68 6.12
N ASN A 121 9.53 -14.42 7.36
CA ASN A 121 10.71 -13.65 7.75
C ASN A 121 10.68 -12.16 7.34
N GLU A 122 9.50 -11.61 7.06
CA GLU A 122 9.34 -10.21 6.64
C GLU A 122 8.61 -9.38 7.69
N LYS A 123 8.71 -8.05 7.57
CA LYS A 123 7.97 -7.10 8.41
C LYS A 123 6.68 -6.66 7.71
N VAL A 124 5.64 -6.41 8.50
CA VAL A 124 4.33 -5.97 8.02
C VAL A 124 3.88 -4.73 8.78
N ILE A 125 3.47 -3.71 8.06
CA ILE A 125 2.87 -2.49 8.55
C ILE A 125 1.38 -2.53 8.25
N LEU A 126 0.56 -2.36 9.29
CA LEU A 126 -0.89 -2.22 9.19
C LEU A 126 -1.35 -0.82 9.62
N LEU A 127 -2.46 -0.37 9.06
CA LEU A 127 -3.07 0.92 9.41
C LEU A 127 -3.77 0.93 10.78
N SER A 128 -4.13 -0.24 11.30
CA SER A 128 -4.89 -0.38 12.55
C SER A 128 -4.77 -1.81 13.05
N GLU A 129 -4.78 -1.98 14.38
CA GLU A 129 -4.85 -3.30 15.04
C GLU A 129 -6.06 -4.12 14.59
N LEU A 130 -7.18 -3.48 14.24
CA LEU A 130 -8.39 -4.16 13.76
C LEU A 130 -8.15 -4.97 12.47
N LEU A 131 -7.12 -4.63 11.70
CA LEU A 131 -6.74 -5.36 10.48
C LEU A 131 -5.86 -6.58 10.76
N SER A 132 -5.30 -6.72 11.97
CA SER A 132 -4.39 -7.82 12.33
C SER A 132 -5.06 -9.19 12.22
N ALA A 133 -6.35 -9.26 12.51
CA ALA A 133 -7.14 -10.49 12.41
C ALA A 133 -7.14 -11.08 10.99
N ASP A 134 -6.93 -10.26 9.95
CA ASP A 134 -6.91 -10.72 8.55
C ASP A 134 -5.62 -11.46 8.16
N ILE A 135 -4.52 -11.23 8.91
CA ILE A 135 -3.18 -11.76 8.60
C ILE A 135 -2.60 -12.65 9.70
N LYS A 136 -3.30 -12.82 10.82
CA LYS A 136 -2.82 -13.55 12.02
C LYS A 136 -2.29 -14.96 11.73
N ASP A 137 -2.84 -15.64 10.73
CA ASP A 137 -2.44 -17.00 10.35
C ASP A 137 -1.10 -17.03 9.59
N TYR A 138 -0.59 -15.87 9.16
CA TYR A 138 0.58 -15.73 8.31
C TYR A 138 1.68 -14.86 8.91
N VAL A 139 1.33 -13.96 9.84
CA VAL A 139 2.23 -12.94 10.39
C VAL A 139 2.21 -13.02 11.92
N LYS A 140 3.40 -13.15 12.53
CA LYS A 140 3.54 -13.10 13.99
C LYS A 140 3.44 -11.66 14.49
N SER A 141 2.91 -11.45 15.69
CA SER A 141 2.81 -10.11 16.28
C SER A 141 4.17 -9.39 16.40
N SER A 142 5.28 -10.11 16.60
CA SER A 142 6.64 -9.52 16.63
C SER A 142 7.13 -9.00 15.28
N ALA A 143 6.49 -9.42 14.19
CA ALA A 143 6.77 -8.97 12.83
C ALA A 143 5.78 -7.91 12.33
N LEU A 144 4.84 -7.49 13.21
CA LEU A 144 3.78 -6.56 12.89
C LEU A 144 4.00 -5.21 13.58
N ASP A 145 3.92 -4.13 12.80
CA ASP A 145 3.98 -2.75 13.26
C ASP A 145 2.67 -2.04 12.87
N ILE A 146 2.11 -1.20 13.75
CA ILE A 146 0.88 -0.43 13.48
C ILE A 146 1.26 1.02 13.19
N LEU A 147 0.95 1.48 11.98
CA LEU A 147 1.18 2.85 11.53
C LEU A 147 -0.11 3.41 10.91
N PRO A 148 -0.92 4.15 11.69
CA PRO A 148 -2.09 4.84 11.18
C PRO A 148 -1.72 5.87 10.11
N ASN A 149 -2.63 6.12 9.17
CA ASN A 149 -2.42 7.17 8.17
C ASN A 149 -2.38 8.55 8.83
N GLY A 150 -1.25 9.26 8.65
CA GLY A 150 -1.16 10.68 8.96
C GLY A 150 -1.69 11.54 7.81
N MET A 151 -2.14 12.75 8.15
CA MET A 151 -2.38 13.82 7.18
C MET A 151 -1.57 15.03 7.61
N GLN A 152 -0.98 15.73 6.65
CA GLN A 152 -0.36 17.01 6.95
C GLN A 152 -1.46 18.01 7.31
N ASN A 153 -1.23 18.79 8.37
CA ASN A 153 -2.12 19.90 8.69
C ASN A 153 -1.84 21.03 7.69
N VAL A 154 -2.77 21.23 6.75
CA VAL A 154 -2.65 22.21 5.65
C VAL A 154 -3.24 23.57 5.99
N ILE A 155 -3.90 23.70 7.14
CA ILE A 155 -4.48 24.94 7.64
C ILE A 155 -3.99 25.19 9.06
N SER A 156 -3.75 26.45 9.40
CA SER A 156 -3.45 26.82 10.79
C SER A 156 -4.71 26.74 11.65
N ASP A 157 -4.53 26.55 12.95
CA ASP A 157 -5.65 26.56 13.91
C ASP A 157 -6.42 27.89 13.86
N LYS A 158 -5.71 28.99 13.59
CA LYS A 158 -6.32 30.32 13.44
C LYS A 158 -7.23 30.40 12.22
N GLU A 159 -6.80 29.88 11.07
CA GLU A 159 -7.62 29.84 9.85
C GLU A 159 -8.82 28.90 10.02
N PHE A 160 -8.62 27.75 10.67
CA PHE A 160 -9.70 26.82 10.96
C PHE A 160 -10.79 27.46 11.84
N ASN A 161 -10.40 28.20 12.88
CA ASN A 161 -11.33 28.89 13.78
C ASN A 161 -12.12 29.96 13.04
N LEU A 162 -11.46 30.80 12.23
CA LEU A 162 -12.13 31.84 11.42
C LEU A 162 -13.16 31.24 10.45
N LEU A 163 -12.84 30.12 9.79
CA LEU A 163 -13.76 29.43 8.89
C LEU A 163 -14.94 28.81 9.63
N SER A 164 -14.71 28.35 10.86
CA SER A 164 -15.73 27.74 11.72
C SER A 164 -16.70 28.77 12.26
N GLU A 165 -16.22 29.92 12.73
CA GLU A 165 -17.03 31.05 13.22
C GLU A 165 -17.93 31.60 12.11
N LYS A 166 -17.36 31.89 10.93
CA LYS A 166 -18.12 32.38 9.77
C LYS A 166 -19.22 31.40 9.30
N ARG A 167 -18.98 30.09 9.48
CA ARG A 167 -20.01 29.07 9.20
C ARG A 167 -21.10 29.08 10.26
N GLN A 168 -20.76 29.21 11.54
CA GLN A 168 -21.76 29.22 12.62
C GLN A 168 -22.68 30.44 12.54
N GLU A 169 -22.14 31.62 12.21
CA GLU A 169 -22.94 32.86 12.03
C GLU A 169 -24.00 32.76 10.93
N THR A 170 -23.81 31.87 9.95
CA THR A 170 -24.68 31.75 8.76
C THR A 170 -25.51 30.46 8.74
N GLN A 171 -25.50 29.67 9.83
CA GLN A 171 -26.07 28.32 9.82
C GLN A 171 -27.35 28.20 10.64
N GLU A 172 -28.49 28.39 9.97
CA GLU A 172 -29.84 28.22 10.55
C GLU A 172 -30.31 26.74 10.63
N GLN A 173 -29.63 25.82 9.97
CA GLN A 173 -30.02 24.39 9.91
C GLN A 173 -28.81 23.44 10.03
N THR A 174 -29.05 22.25 10.59
CA THR A 174 -28.06 21.17 10.69
C THR A 174 -27.68 20.65 9.30
N ARG A 175 -26.38 20.71 8.97
CA ARG A 175 -25.83 20.20 7.70
C ARG A 175 -25.09 18.89 7.94
N LEU A 176 -25.57 17.81 7.34
CA LEU A 176 -24.91 16.50 7.37
C LEU A 176 -24.09 16.31 6.09
N LEU A 177 -22.79 16.08 6.22
CA LEU A 177 -21.89 15.77 5.12
C LEU A 177 -21.47 14.30 5.19
N PHE A 178 -21.78 13.54 4.15
CA PHE A 178 -21.32 12.17 3.99
C PHE A 178 -20.35 12.10 2.81
N LEU A 179 -19.09 11.74 3.09
CA LEU A 179 -18.05 11.56 2.09
C LEU A 179 -17.72 10.07 1.96
N ALA A 180 -18.09 9.47 0.84
CA ALA A 180 -17.73 8.10 0.50
C ALA A 180 -17.43 7.98 -0.99
N ASN A 181 -16.63 6.99 -1.35
CA ASN A 181 -16.48 6.62 -2.74
C ASN A 181 -17.74 5.88 -3.20
N MET A 182 -18.50 6.47 -4.12
CA MET A 182 -19.70 5.87 -4.71
C MET A 182 -19.28 4.85 -5.76
N VAL A 183 -18.87 3.65 -5.33
CA VAL A 183 -18.69 2.51 -6.24
C VAL A 183 -20.05 1.81 -6.35
N ARG A 184 -20.64 1.85 -7.55
CA ARG A 184 -21.90 1.15 -7.88
C ARG A 184 -21.65 -0.32 -8.15
#